data_AF-A0A1H3BSM9-F1
#
_entry.id   AF-A0A1H3BSM9-F1
#
_cell.length_a   1.000
_cell.length_b   1.000
_cell.length_c   1.000
_cell.angle_alpha   90.00
_cell.angle_beta   90.00
_cell.angle_gamma   90.00
#
_symmetry.space_group_name_H-M   'P 1'
#
loop_
_entity.id
_entity.type
_entity.pdbx_description
1 polymer ?
#
loop_
_entity_poly.entity_id
_entity_poly.type
_entity_poly.pdbx_seq_one_letter_code
_entity_poly.pdbx_strand_id
1 'polypeptide(L)'
;MISIIESFAQAENESRSDNIKWGNKQRAANGTSKLYDRKCYGSTKDENSKLVILDEEANVVKMIFDWYLQGDSEGVIIKKLQQQNVKTSTGKDK
;
A
#
# COMPACT_ATOMS: atom_id res chain seq x y z
N MET A 1 -13.32 17.70 40.60
CA MET A 1 -14.51 17.17 39.90
C MET A 1 -14.27 17.06 38.40
N ILE A 2 -13.76 18.10 37.72
CA ILE A 2 -13.38 18.09 36.29
C ILE A 2 -12.38 16.95 35.94
N SER A 3 -11.32 16.80 36.74
CA SER A 3 -10.30 15.75 36.56
C SER A 3 -10.84 14.30 36.56
N ILE A 4 -11.96 14.03 37.25
CA ILE A 4 -12.58 12.70 37.24
C ILE A 4 -13.27 12.47 35.89
N ILE A 5 -13.98 13.47 35.37
CA ILE A 5 -14.66 13.41 34.06
C ILE A 5 -13.63 13.26 32.94
N GLU A 6 -12.53 14.01 33.01
CA GLU A 6 -11.40 13.89 32.07
C GLU A 6 -10.79 12.48 32.10
N SER A 7 -10.60 11.89 33.28
CA SER A 7 -10.08 10.53 33.42
C SER A 7 -11.01 9.50 32.77
N PHE A 8 -12.32 9.65 32.92
CA PHE A 8 -13.30 8.78 32.24
C PHE A 8 -13.28 8.96 30.72
N ALA A 9 -13.25 10.21 30.24
CA ALA A 9 -13.18 10.51 28.81
C ALA A 9 -11.89 9.96 28.17
N GLN A 10 -10.76 10.06 28.88
CA GLN A 10 -9.48 9.48 28.44
C GLN A 10 -9.56 7.96 28.35
N ALA A 11 -10.08 7.29 29.38
CA ALA A 11 -10.22 5.83 29.39
C ALA A 11 -11.15 5.33 28.28
N GLU A 12 -12.25 6.05 27.99
CA GLU A 12 -13.14 5.73 26.87
C GLU A 12 -12.40 5.89 25.53
N ASN A 13 -11.62 6.96 25.38
CA ASN A 13 -10.87 7.22 24.15
C ASN A 13 -9.78 6.17 23.90
N GLU A 14 -9.10 5.72 24.95
CA GLU A 14 -8.12 4.63 24.90
C GLU A 14 -8.77 3.32 24.50
N SER A 15 -9.89 2.96 25.15
CA SER A 15 -10.70 1.78 24.80
C SER A 15 -11.16 1.81 23.35
N ARG A 16 -11.62 2.98 22.86
CA ARG A 16 -12.01 3.18 21.45
C ARG A 16 -10.83 2.99 20.50
N SER A 17 -9.67 3.55 20.82
CA SER A 17 -8.46 3.41 20.03
C SER A 17 -8.04 1.94 19.90
N ASP A 18 -8.06 1.20 21.00
CA ASP A 18 -7.69 -0.20 21.01
C ASP A 18 -8.67 -1.07 20.24
N ASN A 19 -9.97 -0.79 20.33
CA ASN A 19 -10.99 -1.44 19.50
C ASN A 19 -10.78 -1.19 17.99
N ILE A 20 -10.40 0.04 17.60
CA ILE A 20 -10.10 0.37 16.19
C ILE A 20 -8.87 -0.42 15.71
N LYS A 21 -7.79 -0.43 16.51
CA LYS A 21 -6.56 -1.18 16.19
C LYS A 21 -6.84 -2.66 16.08
N TRP A 22 -7.60 -3.23 17.02
CA TRP A 22 -8.00 -4.63 16.99
C TRP A 22 -8.83 -4.96 15.75
N GLY A 23 -9.81 -4.12 15.42
CA GLY A 23 -10.61 -4.26 14.19
C GLY A 23 -9.77 -4.19 12.92
N ASN A 24 -8.76 -3.30 12.86
CA ASN A 24 -7.80 -3.26 11.76
C ASN A 24 -6.96 -4.54 11.68
N LYS A 25 -6.47 -5.06 12.81
CA LYS A 25 -5.71 -6.31 12.87
C LYS A 25 -6.54 -7.50 12.41
N GLN A 26 -7.81 -7.57 12.83
CA GLN A 26 -8.72 -8.62 12.41
C GLN A 26 -8.99 -8.57 10.90
N ARG A 27 -9.22 -7.37 10.35
CA ARG A 27 -9.38 -7.17 8.90
C ARG A 27 -8.14 -7.53 8.09
N ALA A 28 -6.95 -7.29 8.63
CA ALA A 28 -5.72 -7.73 7.99
C ALA A 28 -5.58 -9.26 8.02
N ALA A 29 -5.82 -9.87 9.18
CA ALA A 29 -5.68 -11.33 9.37
C ALA A 29 -6.68 -12.13 8.51
N ASN A 30 -7.90 -11.64 8.31
CA ASN A 30 -8.92 -12.32 7.50
C ASN A 30 -8.90 -11.90 6.01
N GLY A 31 -7.95 -11.07 5.59
CA GLY A 31 -7.82 -10.63 4.19
C GLY A 31 -8.86 -9.63 3.70
N THR A 32 -9.78 -9.15 4.55
CA THR A 32 -10.84 -8.18 4.17
C THR A 32 -10.42 -6.72 4.30
N SER A 33 -9.15 -6.47 4.62
CA SER A 33 -8.64 -5.10 4.75
C SER A 33 -8.67 -4.41 3.39
N LYS A 34 -9.30 -3.23 3.36
CA LYS A 34 -9.30 -2.34 2.17
C LYS A 34 -7.90 -1.94 1.71
N LEU A 35 -6.87 -2.17 2.53
CA LEU A 35 -5.47 -1.99 2.14
C LEU A 35 -5.10 -2.89 0.96
N TYR A 36 -5.63 -4.12 0.92
CA TYR A 36 -5.36 -5.08 -0.15
C TYR A 36 -6.04 -4.68 -1.46
N ASP A 37 -7.12 -3.88 -1.41
CA ASP A 37 -7.81 -3.35 -2.59
C ASP A 37 -7.24 -1.99 -3.05
N ARG A 38 -6.07 -1.58 -2.55
CA ARG A 38 -5.44 -0.33 -2.96
C ARG A 38 -4.84 -0.50 -4.35
N LYS A 39 -5.10 0.45 -5.24
CA LYS A 39 -4.47 0.49 -6.57
C LYS A 39 -2.95 0.64 -6.41
N CYS A 40 -2.20 -0.31 -6.93
CA CYS A 40 -0.74 -0.31 -7.00
C CYS A 40 -0.31 -0.31 -8.47
N TYR A 41 0.91 0.16 -8.76
CA TYR A 41 1.50 0.01 -10.10
C TYR A 41 1.55 -1.46 -10.51
N GLY A 42 1.17 -1.80 -11.75
CA GLY A 42 0.97 -3.19 -12.13
C GLY A 42 -0.47 -3.70 -11.94
N SER A 43 -1.35 -2.89 -11.33
CA SER A 43 -2.74 -3.26 -11.08
C SER A 43 -3.70 -2.10 -11.35
N THR A 44 -4.79 -2.37 -12.04
CA THR A 44 -5.93 -1.46 -12.21
C THR A 44 -7.15 -1.98 -11.48
N LYS A 45 -8.15 -1.11 -11.28
CA LYS A 45 -9.47 -1.56 -10.82
C LYS A 45 -10.38 -1.71 -12.02
N ASP A 46 -11.02 -2.86 -12.11
CA ASP A 46 -12.08 -3.11 -13.08
C ASP A 46 -13.40 -2.43 -12.63
N GLU A 47 -14.42 -2.44 -13.49
CA GLU A 47 -15.76 -1.89 -13.23
C GLU A 47 -16.38 -2.44 -11.94
N ASN A 48 -16.00 -3.67 -11.57
CA ASN A 48 -16.41 -4.36 -10.34
C ASN A 48 -15.54 -4.05 -9.11
N SER A 49 -14.67 -3.02 -9.17
CA SER A 49 -13.72 -2.63 -8.11
C SER A 49 -12.71 -3.70 -7.69
N LYS A 50 -12.58 -4.79 -8.46
CA LYS A 50 -11.55 -5.83 -8.26
C LYS A 50 -10.23 -5.39 -8.87
N LEU A 51 -9.13 -5.73 -8.20
CA LEU A 51 -7.79 -5.52 -8.74
C LEU A 51 -7.52 -6.48 -9.89
N VAL A 52 -7.25 -5.93 -11.07
CA VAL A 52 -6.86 -6.65 -12.28
C VAL A 52 -5.42 -6.28 -12.61
N ILE A 53 -4.61 -7.28 -12.93
CA ILE A 53 -3.20 -7.10 -13.28
C ILE A 53 -3.13 -6.54 -14.71
N LEU A 54 -2.33 -5.48 -14.90
CA LEU A 54 -1.97 -4.99 -16.23
C LEU A 54 -0.66 -5.66 -16.62
N ASP A 55 -0.69 -6.59 -17.57
CA ASP A 55 0.46 -7.44 -17.91
C ASP A 55 1.73 -6.64 -18.27
N GLU A 56 1.59 -5.50 -18.96
CA GLU A 56 2.71 -4.62 -19.30
C GLU A 56 3.40 -4.05 -18.06
N GLU A 57 2.63 -3.45 -17.13
CA GLU A 57 3.16 -2.89 -15.90
C GLU A 57 3.64 -4.00 -14.93
N ALA A 58 3.00 -5.17 -14.94
CA ALA A 58 3.39 -6.32 -14.12
C ALA A 58 4.77 -6.88 -14.52
N ASN A 59 5.10 -6.86 -15.82
CA ASN A 59 6.42 -7.26 -16.30
C ASN A 59 7.51 -6.30 -15.81
N VAL A 60 7.23 -5.00 -15.77
CA VAL A 60 8.14 -4.01 -15.18
C VAL A 60 8.39 -4.32 -13.71
N VAL A 61 7.36 -4.67 -12.94
CA VAL A 61 7.51 -5.06 -11.52
C VAL A 61 8.42 -6.27 -11.39
N LYS A 62 8.23 -7.32 -12.20
CA LYS A 62 9.12 -8.49 -12.20
C LYS A 62 10.57 -8.13 -12.50
N MET A 63 10.80 -7.30 -13.53
CA MET A 63 12.15 -6.84 -13.88
C MET A 63 12.82 -6.07 -12.73
N ILE A 64 12.08 -5.23 -12.01
CA ILE A 64 12.59 -4.51 -10.83
C ILE A 64 13.09 -5.50 -9.76
N PHE A 65 12.29 -6.54 -9.47
CA PHE A 65 12.68 -7.56 -8.50
C PHE A 65 13.88 -8.37 -9.00
N ASP A 66 13.93 -8.74 -10.28
CA ASP A 66 15.06 -9.47 -10.86
C ASP A 66 16.36 -8.67 -10.76
N TRP A 67 16.34 -7.38 -11.10
CA TRP A 67 17.49 -6.49 -10.97
C TRP A 67 17.93 -6.30 -9.52
N TYR A 68 16.98 -6.16 -8.60
CA TYR A 68 17.28 -6.07 -7.18
C TYR A 68 17.93 -7.36 -6.65
N LEU A 69 17.42 -8.53 -7.03
CA LEU A 69 18.01 -9.83 -6.66
C LEU A 69 19.37 -10.07 -7.32
N GLN A 70 19.64 -9.44 -8.46
CA GLN A 70 20.96 -9.42 -9.11
C GLN A 70 21.96 -8.46 -8.43
N GLY A 71 21.54 -7.69 -7.43
CA GLY A 71 22.40 -6.80 -6.65
C GLY A 71 22.40 -5.35 -7.12
N ASP A 72 21.51 -4.96 -8.03
CA ASP A 72 21.35 -3.54 -8.36
C ASP A 72 20.77 -2.76 -7.18
N SER A 73 21.34 -1.59 -6.90
CA SER A 73 20.77 -0.67 -5.94
C SER A 73 19.55 0.05 -6.52
N GLU A 74 18.68 0.57 -5.64
CA GLU A 74 17.49 1.34 -6.02
C GLU A 74 17.82 2.45 -7.04
N GLY A 75 18.90 3.20 -6.82
CA GLY A 75 19.32 4.26 -7.73
C GLY A 75 19.73 3.77 -9.13
N VAL A 76 20.28 2.55 -9.23
CA VAL A 76 20.61 1.92 -10.52
C VAL A 76 19.33 1.46 -11.22
N ILE A 77 18.41 0.85 -10.49
CA ILE A 77 17.11 0.41 -11.01
C ILE A 77 16.32 1.60 -11.56
N ILE A 78 16.27 2.72 -10.83
CA ILE A 78 15.61 3.95 -11.29
C ILE A 78 16.20 4.43 -12.62
N LYS A 79 17.54 4.44 -12.76
CA LYS A 79 18.20 4.84 -14.02
C LYS A 79 17.86 3.88 -15.17
N LYS A 80 17.83 2.57 -14.92
CA LYS A 80 17.45 1.55 -15.93
C LYS A 80 16.01 1.75 -16.39
N LEU A 81 15.08 1.96 -15.46
CA LEU A 81 13.67 2.25 -15.77
C LEU A 81 13.51 3.54 -16.59
N GLN A 82 14.26 4.59 -16.25
CA GLN A 82 14.26 5.85 -17.00
C GLN A 82 14.80 5.69 -18.43
N GLN A 83 15.86 4.90 -18.62
CA GLN A 83 16.40 4.59 -19.95
C GLN A 83 15.38 3.85 -20.82
N GLN A 84 14.55 3.00 -20.21
CA GLN A 84 13.47 2.27 -20.88
C GLN A 84 12.18 3.10 -21.05
N ASN A 85 12.19 4.40 -20.70
CA ASN A 85 11.00 5.29 -20.75
C ASN A 85 9.78 4.71 -19.99
N VAL A 86 10.03 3.98 -18.91
CA VAL A 86 8.96 3.46 -18.06
C VAL A 86 8.33 4.62 -17.29
N LYS A 87 7.03 4.84 -17.49
CA LYS A 87 6.26 5.87 -16.80
C LYS A 87 6.03 5.49 -15.34
N THR A 88 5.99 6.51 -14.48
CA THR A 88 5.63 6.32 -13.07
C THR A 88 4.17 5.86 -12.91
N SER A 89 3.84 5.30 -11.75
CA SER A 89 2.48 4.83 -11.43
C SER A 89 1.37 5.88 -11.51
N THR A 90 1.76 7.16 -11.51
CA THR A 90 0.85 8.30 -11.67
C THR A 90 0.87 8.88 -13.09
N GLY A 91 1.54 8.21 -14.04
CA GLY A 91 1.64 8.63 -15.43
C GLY A 91 2.52 9.86 -15.68
N LYS A 92 3.35 10.25 -14.71
CA LYS A 92 4.25 11.41 -14.83
C LYS A 92 5.62 10.99 -15.37
N ASP A 93 6.11 11.75 -16.34
CA ASP A 93 7.52 11.76 -16.76
C ASP A 93 8.29 12.62 -15.74
N LYS A 94 8.78 11.96 -14.69
CA LYS A 94 9.32 12.54 -13.44
C LYS A 94 8.29 13.14 -12.47
#